data_AF-A0AAW4LAV6-F1
#
_entry.id   AF-A0AAW4LAV6-F1
#
_cell.length_a   1.000
_cell.length_b   1.000
_cell.length_c   1.000
_cell.angle_alpha   90.00
_cell.angle_beta   90.00
_cell.angle_gamma   90.00
#
_symmetry.space_group_name_H-M   'P 1'
#
loop_
_entity.id
_entity.type
_entity.pdbx_description
1 polymer ?
#
loop_
_entity_poly.entity_id
_entity_poly.type
_entity_poly.pdbx_seq_one_letter_code
_entity_poly.pdbx_strand_id
1 'polypeptide(L)'
;YCHSDGKGRQNAPFTAGSGWNSSVVFGDCKGCHGNDSQAGYFTSNVGEPNYKNDGPGAVRANSHSGSHVGAGLSTCANCHVDSVTAAGAINDSGLHINGSPSVKIGNGKTGSYDPGTKSCSSVSCHGSGTSIQWGSHAGCATCHGDLTTKPGVHSTHISDMITSGLVTMYNYTAIKSDNGKYRIGCANCHPTDVGHHQDGHIDVTINKDKLGRSSLAGLNNATADFINAPGSGISGTTKVSVTCSMVYCHSSGKSTVQAENNFKTTPDWYSAAGSTANRCGMCHDNPPQYEGQSHYVAQSSLGDNGSLPVEESGHMVGIHFNSTYVGNNGNGFLGFSSNGNVAHGRSGVATTISCVICHDGIVDPDQLKVDTYAMYSTSSAFNCSKCHNASTRTKLQSGNIIGTRLHINGKKDVALQGITLKTKAQLKNNANALGWSRPGGYKGVDDYDSATLTPLGWNQDDKSCLTACHVTQPGITWGKKLKCNSCHANQ
;
A
#
# COMPACT_ATOMS: atom_id res chain seq x y z
N TYR A 1 -43.11 32.69 -9.75
CA TYR A 1 -41.68 32.59 -9.40
C TYR A 1 -41.36 33.21 -8.04
N CYS A 2 -41.90 34.38 -7.68
CA CYS A 2 -41.55 35.09 -6.42
C CYS A 2 -41.95 34.39 -5.10
N HIS A 3 -42.74 33.32 -5.15
CA HIS A 3 -43.05 32.44 -4.00
C HIS A 3 -42.71 30.98 -4.28
N SER A 4 -41.72 30.76 -5.15
CA SER A 4 -41.22 29.43 -5.48
C SER A 4 -39.80 29.23 -5.02
N ASP A 5 -39.38 27.97 -4.96
CA ASP A 5 -38.01 27.54 -4.68
C ASP A 5 -36.98 27.91 -5.77
N GLY A 6 -37.34 28.77 -6.73
CA GLY A 6 -36.53 29.11 -7.89
C GLY A 6 -36.56 28.08 -9.03
N LYS A 7 -37.33 27.00 -8.87
CA LYS A 7 -37.53 25.93 -9.87
C LYS A 7 -39.00 25.62 -10.13
N GLY A 8 -39.89 26.56 -9.76
CA GLY A 8 -41.32 26.50 -10.07
C GLY A 8 -42.19 25.80 -9.02
N ARG A 9 -41.61 25.24 -7.95
CA ARG A 9 -42.40 24.68 -6.84
C ARG A 9 -42.67 25.77 -5.81
N GLN A 10 -43.92 25.96 -5.41
CA GLN A 10 -44.24 26.85 -4.28
C GLN A 10 -43.65 26.29 -2.97
N ASN A 11 -42.74 27.04 -2.36
CA ASN A 11 -42.08 26.70 -1.08
C ASN A 11 -42.62 27.52 0.10
N ALA A 12 -43.18 28.71 -0.17
CA ALA A 12 -43.91 29.51 0.81
C ALA A 12 -45.41 29.58 0.44
N PRO A 13 -46.33 29.25 1.37
CA PRO A 13 -47.76 29.38 1.11
C PRO A 13 -48.12 30.85 0.87
N PHE A 14 -49.04 31.08 -0.06
CA PHE A 14 -49.54 32.43 -0.37
C PHE A 14 -50.65 32.78 0.62
N THR A 15 -50.32 33.54 1.66
CA THR A 15 -51.24 33.92 2.74
C THR A 15 -51.34 35.44 2.85
N ALA A 16 -52.25 35.95 3.69
CA ALA A 16 -52.31 37.38 3.98
C ALA A 16 -50.98 37.94 4.53
N GLY A 17 -50.16 37.10 5.19
CA GLY A 17 -48.85 37.48 5.71
C GLY A 17 -47.68 37.28 4.75
N SER A 18 -47.89 36.72 3.56
CA SER A 18 -46.78 36.38 2.64
C SER A 18 -47.11 36.62 1.16
N GLY A 19 -48.31 37.12 0.85
CA GLY A 19 -48.76 37.41 -0.50
C GLY A 19 -48.40 38.83 -0.96
N TRP A 20 -48.77 39.16 -2.21
CA TRP A 20 -48.45 40.43 -2.87
C TRP A 20 -48.88 41.69 -2.10
N ASN A 21 -49.91 41.58 -1.26
CA ASN A 21 -50.42 42.69 -0.44
C ASN A 21 -50.01 42.57 1.04
N SER A 22 -49.07 41.69 1.37
CA SER A 22 -48.57 41.57 2.74
C SER A 22 -47.61 42.72 3.07
N SER A 23 -47.57 43.13 4.34
CA SER A 23 -46.58 44.07 4.86
C SER A 23 -45.24 43.43 5.20
N VAL A 24 -45.10 42.11 4.97
CA VAL A 24 -43.89 41.37 5.30
C VAL A 24 -42.79 41.68 4.29
N VAL A 25 -41.69 42.22 4.82
CA VAL A 25 -40.46 42.44 4.07
C VAL A 25 -39.44 41.39 4.52
N PHE A 26 -38.94 40.60 3.59
CA PHE A 26 -37.87 39.66 3.88
C PHE A 26 -36.54 40.39 3.94
N GLY A 27 -35.88 40.34 5.10
CA GLY A 27 -34.59 40.99 5.34
C GLY A 27 -33.39 40.21 4.78
N ASP A 28 -33.60 38.99 4.30
CA ASP A 28 -32.56 38.14 3.74
C ASP A 28 -33.11 37.26 2.60
N CYS A 29 -32.20 36.53 1.95
CA CYS A 29 -32.56 35.60 0.89
C CYS A 29 -33.38 34.40 1.41
N LYS A 30 -33.27 34.03 2.71
CA LYS A 30 -33.98 32.89 3.29
C LYS A 30 -35.48 33.07 3.28
N GLY A 31 -35.96 34.30 3.38
CA GLY A 31 -37.38 34.61 3.27
C GLY A 31 -38.02 34.08 1.98
N CYS A 32 -37.28 34.03 0.87
CA CYS A 32 -37.78 33.60 -0.44
C CYS A 32 -37.18 32.26 -0.90
N HIS A 33 -35.89 32.05 -0.69
CA HIS A 33 -35.12 30.89 -1.14
C HIS A 33 -34.62 30.09 0.05
N GLY A 34 -34.57 28.75 -0.04
CA GLY A 34 -34.01 27.95 1.05
C GLY A 34 -34.90 27.79 2.29
N ASN A 35 -36.16 28.22 2.23
CA ASN A 35 -37.17 28.04 3.29
C ASN A 35 -38.01 26.76 3.15
N ASP A 36 -37.63 25.85 2.24
CA ASP A 36 -38.39 24.64 1.98
C ASP A 36 -38.21 23.63 3.12
N SER A 37 -39.31 23.23 3.76
CA SER A 37 -39.31 22.33 4.93
C SER A 37 -39.59 20.86 4.58
N GLN A 38 -39.60 20.50 3.29
CA GLN A 38 -39.83 19.11 2.88
C GLN A 38 -38.77 18.14 3.45
N ALA A 39 -39.22 16.93 3.79
CA ALA A 39 -38.33 15.88 4.25
C ALA A 39 -37.27 15.52 3.19
N GLY A 40 -36.01 15.39 3.60
CA GLY A 40 -34.87 15.08 2.73
C GLY A 40 -34.27 16.30 2.02
N TYR A 41 -34.76 17.50 2.30
CA TYR A 41 -34.17 18.76 1.85
C TYR A 41 -33.18 19.23 2.91
N PHE A 42 -32.10 19.91 2.52
CA PHE A 42 -31.12 20.39 3.49
C PHE A 42 -31.58 21.72 4.13
N THR A 43 -30.96 22.15 5.22
CA THR A 43 -31.25 23.46 5.81
C THR A 43 -30.39 24.53 5.14
N SER A 44 -31.01 25.58 4.60
CA SER A 44 -30.29 26.67 3.94
C SER A 44 -29.45 27.50 4.93
N ASN A 45 -28.20 27.76 4.58
CA ASN A 45 -27.24 28.54 5.36
C ASN A 45 -27.44 30.04 5.19
N VAL A 46 -27.63 30.53 3.96
CA VAL A 46 -27.73 31.96 3.64
C VAL A 46 -28.80 32.28 2.59
N GLY A 47 -29.72 31.33 2.32
CA GLY A 47 -30.80 31.50 1.35
C GLY A 47 -30.50 30.85 0.00
N GLU A 48 -29.52 29.95 -0.06
CA GLU A 48 -29.36 29.07 -1.19
C GLU A 48 -30.57 28.11 -1.33
N PRO A 49 -31.00 27.78 -2.56
CA PRO A 49 -32.08 26.82 -2.77
C PRO A 49 -31.76 25.47 -2.15
N ASN A 50 -32.65 24.98 -1.28
CA ASN A 50 -32.38 23.85 -0.41
C ASN A 50 -33.04 22.53 -0.83
N TYR A 51 -33.59 22.48 -2.04
CA TYR A 51 -34.26 21.30 -2.54
C TYR A 51 -33.34 20.10 -2.76
N LYS A 52 -33.90 18.89 -2.62
CA LYS A 52 -33.18 17.65 -2.90
C LYS A 52 -32.56 17.68 -4.30
N ASN A 53 -31.31 17.24 -4.38
CA ASN A 53 -30.60 17.09 -5.64
C ASN A 53 -31.13 15.86 -6.42
N ASP A 54 -31.71 16.10 -7.60
CA ASP A 54 -32.18 15.02 -8.50
C ASP A 54 -31.07 14.45 -9.41
N GLY A 55 -29.83 14.93 -9.26
CA GLY A 55 -28.65 14.43 -9.94
C GLY A 55 -28.13 15.35 -11.06
N PRO A 56 -27.01 14.95 -11.70
CA PRO A 56 -26.30 15.78 -12.68
C PRO A 56 -27.18 16.16 -13.87
N GLY A 57 -27.23 17.46 -14.22
CA GLY A 57 -27.97 17.95 -15.38
C GLY A 57 -29.50 17.93 -15.26
N ALA A 58 -30.07 17.32 -14.22
CA ALA A 58 -31.51 17.25 -13.99
C ALA A 58 -32.15 18.63 -13.81
N VAL A 59 -33.45 18.77 -14.08
CA VAL A 59 -34.18 20.06 -13.93
C VAL A 59 -34.00 20.65 -12.52
N ARG A 60 -34.05 19.77 -11.51
CA ARG A 60 -33.79 20.07 -10.09
C ARG A 60 -32.42 19.57 -9.61
N ALA A 61 -31.42 19.61 -10.49
CA ALA A 61 -30.02 19.46 -10.08
C ALA A 61 -29.66 20.51 -9.02
N ASN A 62 -29.08 20.07 -7.91
CA ASN A 62 -28.68 20.94 -6.81
C ASN A 62 -27.32 20.56 -6.24
N SER A 63 -26.35 21.47 -6.32
CA SER A 63 -25.03 21.31 -5.68
C SER A 63 -24.74 22.41 -4.65
N HIS A 64 -25.75 23.20 -4.24
CA HIS A 64 -25.52 24.30 -3.28
C HIS A 64 -25.06 23.78 -1.91
N SER A 65 -25.61 22.67 -1.43
CA SER A 65 -25.20 22.06 -0.17
C SER A 65 -23.74 21.60 -0.23
N GLY A 66 -22.96 21.91 0.82
CA GLY A 66 -21.56 21.51 0.93
C GLY A 66 -20.63 22.64 0.50
N SER A 67 -19.88 22.43 -0.60
CA SER A 67 -18.70 23.24 -0.92
C SER A 67 -18.98 24.54 -1.70
N HIS A 68 -20.20 24.73 -2.23
CA HIS A 68 -20.51 25.88 -3.10
C HIS A 68 -21.09 27.07 -2.34
N VAL A 69 -21.65 26.85 -1.14
CA VAL A 69 -22.21 27.91 -0.30
C VAL A 69 -21.54 27.87 1.06
N GLY A 70 -20.73 28.90 1.34
CA GLY A 70 -20.07 29.09 2.63
C GLY A 70 -20.97 29.81 3.64
N ALA A 71 -20.39 30.26 4.74
CA ALA A 71 -21.13 30.90 5.84
C ALA A 71 -21.70 32.30 5.53
N GLY A 72 -21.44 32.87 4.35
CA GLY A 72 -21.77 34.27 4.04
C GLY A 72 -22.35 34.50 2.64
N LEU A 73 -23.12 35.60 2.51
CA LEU A 73 -23.79 36.05 1.29
C LEU A 73 -22.84 36.33 0.12
N SER A 74 -21.57 36.63 0.41
CA SER A 74 -20.54 36.83 -0.62
C SER A 74 -20.31 35.61 -1.51
N THR A 75 -20.67 34.42 -1.03
CA THR A 75 -20.54 33.18 -1.81
C THR A 75 -21.52 33.11 -2.98
N CYS A 76 -22.70 33.73 -2.86
CA CYS A 76 -23.68 33.82 -3.94
C CYS A 76 -23.12 34.61 -5.13
N ALA A 77 -22.40 35.70 -4.84
CA ALA A 77 -21.77 36.54 -5.84
C ALA A 77 -20.64 35.83 -6.61
N ASN A 78 -20.10 34.70 -6.13
CA ASN A 78 -19.09 33.96 -6.90
C ASN A 78 -19.66 33.37 -8.21
N CYS A 79 -20.97 33.07 -8.21
CA CYS A 79 -21.66 32.42 -9.34
C CYS A 79 -22.84 33.24 -9.90
N HIS A 80 -23.27 34.28 -9.19
CA HIS A 80 -24.41 35.11 -9.58
C HIS A 80 -24.02 36.60 -9.63
N VAL A 81 -22.81 36.93 -10.12
CA VAL A 81 -22.27 38.32 -10.09
C VAL A 81 -23.21 39.37 -10.70
N ASP A 82 -23.95 38.99 -11.75
CA ASP A 82 -24.84 39.92 -12.44
C ASP A 82 -26.16 40.12 -11.67
N SER A 83 -26.51 39.22 -10.73
CA SER A 83 -27.77 39.27 -10.00
C SER A 83 -27.62 39.69 -8.54
N VAL A 84 -26.48 39.42 -7.90
CA VAL A 84 -26.27 39.71 -6.47
C VAL A 84 -24.86 40.25 -6.19
N THR A 85 -24.78 41.27 -5.33
CA THR A 85 -23.51 41.79 -4.78
C THR A 85 -22.90 40.84 -3.75
N ALA A 86 -21.62 41.03 -3.45
CA ALA A 86 -20.99 40.33 -2.32
C ALA A 86 -21.64 40.64 -0.95
N ALA A 87 -22.36 41.76 -0.83
CA ALA A 87 -23.11 42.13 0.38
C ALA A 87 -24.52 41.52 0.43
N GLY A 88 -24.96 40.81 -0.62
CA GLY A 88 -26.30 40.21 -0.71
C GLY A 88 -27.39 41.11 -1.28
N ALA A 89 -27.06 42.35 -1.69
CA ALA A 89 -27.98 43.22 -2.40
C ALA A 89 -28.19 42.75 -3.85
N ILE A 90 -29.40 42.94 -4.40
CA ILE A 90 -29.73 42.62 -5.79
C ILE A 90 -29.14 43.70 -6.71
N ASN A 91 -28.32 43.27 -7.69
CA ASN A 91 -27.65 44.16 -8.65
C ASN A 91 -28.53 44.51 -9.85
N ASP A 92 -29.28 43.54 -10.34
CA ASP A 92 -30.16 43.67 -11.50
C ASP A 92 -31.48 42.97 -11.18
N SER A 93 -32.52 43.78 -10.98
CA SER A 93 -33.86 43.28 -10.69
C SER A 93 -34.44 42.48 -11.85
N GLY A 94 -34.10 42.82 -13.10
CA GLY A 94 -34.56 42.10 -14.29
C GLY A 94 -34.00 40.69 -14.33
N LEU A 95 -32.70 40.53 -14.06
CA LEU A 95 -32.08 39.20 -13.96
C LEU A 95 -32.54 38.41 -12.75
N HIS A 96 -32.89 39.08 -11.65
CA HIS A 96 -33.37 38.40 -10.45
C HIS A 96 -34.77 37.77 -10.62
N ILE A 97 -35.66 38.40 -11.42
CA ILE A 97 -37.07 38.00 -11.52
C ILE A 97 -37.49 37.40 -12.87
N ASN A 98 -36.57 37.23 -13.83
CA ASN A 98 -36.89 36.71 -15.17
C ASN A 98 -37.19 35.19 -15.24
N GLY A 99 -37.19 34.49 -14.10
CA GLY A 99 -37.48 33.06 -14.02
C GLY A 99 -36.36 32.14 -14.51
N SER A 100 -35.20 32.68 -14.89
CA SER A 100 -34.05 31.90 -15.33
C SER A 100 -32.89 32.05 -14.33
N PRO A 101 -32.24 30.95 -13.89
CA PRO A 101 -31.05 31.05 -13.06
C PRO A 101 -29.92 31.74 -13.83
N SER A 102 -29.59 32.97 -13.45
CA SER A 102 -28.49 33.74 -14.04
C SER A 102 -27.17 33.33 -13.39
N VAL A 103 -26.51 32.30 -13.94
CA VAL A 103 -25.21 31.84 -13.46
C VAL A 103 -24.11 32.47 -14.31
N LYS A 104 -23.30 33.31 -13.67
CA LYS A 104 -22.07 33.87 -14.22
C LYS A 104 -21.01 33.91 -13.14
N ILE A 105 -19.90 33.24 -13.43
CA ILE A 105 -18.78 33.12 -12.50
C ILE A 105 -18.01 34.45 -12.48
N GLY A 106 -17.64 34.92 -11.29
CA GLY A 106 -16.82 36.12 -11.13
C GLY A 106 -16.39 36.32 -9.68
N ASN A 107 -16.31 37.57 -9.23
CA ASN A 107 -15.85 37.92 -7.87
C ASN A 107 -14.45 37.32 -7.55
N GLY A 108 -13.50 37.47 -8.49
CA GLY A 108 -12.16 36.87 -8.40
C GLY A 108 -12.09 35.39 -8.76
N LYS A 109 -13.20 34.76 -9.17
CA LYS A 109 -13.26 33.43 -9.77
C LYS A 109 -13.40 33.52 -11.29
N THR A 110 -12.98 32.46 -11.98
CA THR A 110 -13.05 32.35 -13.44
C THR A 110 -13.70 31.02 -13.83
N GLY A 111 -14.29 30.97 -15.03
CA GLY A 111 -14.92 29.77 -15.58
C GLY A 111 -16.13 30.11 -16.44
N SER A 112 -16.77 29.08 -16.99
CA SER A 112 -18.03 29.20 -17.72
C SER A 112 -19.05 28.19 -17.22
N TYR A 113 -20.32 28.55 -17.35
CA TYR A 113 -21.46 27.69 -17.11
C TYR A 113 -22.32 27.66 -18.37
N ASP A 114 -22.58 26.47 -18.89
CA ASP A 114 -23.53 26.25 -19.97
C ASP A 114 -24.91 25.91 -19.36
N PRO A 115 -25.92 26.80 -19.47
CA PRO A 115 -27.24 26.55 -18.92
C PRO A 115 -27.99 25.40 -19.62
N GLY A 116 -27.66 25.07 -20.86
CA GLY A 116 -28.31 24.00 -21.62
C GLY A 116 -27.93 22.62 -21.10
N THR A 117 -26.64 22.38 -20.90
CA THR A 117 -26.13 21.10 -20.35
C THR A 117 -25.94 21.12 -18.84
N LYS A 118 -26.08 22.30 -18.21
CA LYS A 118 -25.75 22.60 -16.82
C LYS A 118 -24.32 22.24 -16.46
N SER A 119 -23.41 22.42 -17.42
CA SER A 119 -22.00 22.05 -17.26
C SER A 119 -21.16 23.26 -16.91
N CYS A 120 -20.26 23.09 -15.95
CA CYS A 120 -19.23 24.03 -15.59
C CYS A 120 -17.94 23.64 -16.29
N SER A 121 -17.23 24.60 -16.90
CA SER A 121 -15.92 24.34 -17.52
C SER A 121 -14.91 25.44 -17.17
N SER A 122 -13.62 25.06 -17.11
CA SER A 122 -12.52 25.97 -16.78
C SER A 122 -12.73 26.76 -15.48
N VAL A 123 -13.42 26.16 -14.51
CA VAL A 123 -13.77 26.82 -13.24
C VAL A 123 -12.58 26.78 -12.30
N SER A 124 -12.12 27.95 -11.84
CA SER A 124 -10.94 28.04 -10.95
C SER A 124 -11.08 27.26 -9.63
N CYS A 125 -12.31 26.97 -9.19
CA CYS A 125 -12.59 26.17 -8.00
C CYS A 125 -12.53 24.64 -8.21
N HIS A 126 -12.53 24.15 -9.45
CA HIS A 126 -12.55 22.72 -9.78
C HIS A 126 -11.23 22.22 -10.41
N GLY A 127 -10.19 23.05 -10.38
CA GLY A 127 -8.94 22.79 -11.09
C GLY A 127 -9.08 23.01 -12.60
N SER A 128 -7.95 23.07 -13.31
CA SER A 128 -7.95 23.27 -14.76
C SER A 128 -8.34 21.98 -15.50
N GLY A 129 -9.40 22.05 -16.32
CA GLY A 129 -9.64 21.06 -17.38
C GLY A 129 -10.76 20.05 -17.17
N THR A 130 -11.37 19.91 -15.99
CA THR A 130 -12.49 18.98 -15.79
C THR A 130 -13.84 19.67 -15.96
N SER A 131 -14.58 19.29 -17.00
CA SER A 131 -15.99 19.67 -17.13
C SER A 131 -16.83 18.87 -16.12
N ILE A 132 -17.61 19.55 -15.29
CA ILE A 132 -18.49 18.91 -14.31
C ILE A 132 -19.91 19.45 -14.45
N GLN A 133 -20.90 18.56 -14.39
CA GLN A 133 -22.30 18.97 -14.40
C GLN A 133 -22.79 19.39 -13.01
N TRP A 134 -23.55 20.48 -12.95
CA TRP A 134 -24.29 20.89 -11.77
C TRP A 134 -25.25 19.77 -11.34
N GLY A 135 -25.34 19.52 -10.04
CA GLY A 135 -25.98 18.34 -9.45
C GLY A 135 -25.04 17.14 -9.29
N SER A 136 -23.80 17.22 -9.79
CA SER A 136 -22.75 16.23 -9.51
C SER A 136 -21.96 16.58 -8.24
N HIS A 137 -21.14 15.62 -7.79
CA HIS A 137 -20.18 15.76 -6.70
C HIS A 137 -18.78 15.42 -7.22
N ALA A 138 -17.83 16.33 -7.04
CA ALA A 138 -16.43 16.05 -7.37
C ALA A 138 -15.83 15.12 -6.31
N GLY A 139 -15.43 13.92 -6.73
CA GLY A 139 -14.65 13.00 -5.91
C GLY A 139 -13.17 13.05 -6.29
N CYS A 140 -12.32 12.29 -5.60
CA CYS A 140 -10.88 12.23 -5.92
C CYS A 140 -10.65 11.88 -7.40
N ALA A 141 -11.41 10.92 -7.95
CA ALA A 141 -11.33 10.49 -9.35
C ALA A 141 -11.66 11.60 -10.37
N THR A 142 -12.38 12.65 -9.97
CA THR A 142 -12.72 13.77 -10.85
C THR A 142 -11.48 14.55 -11.28
N CYS A 143 -10.47 14.65 -10.41
CA CYS A 143 -9.19 15.32 -10.70
C CYS A 143 -8.04 14.31 -10.88
N HIS A 144 -8.15 13.14 -10.27
CA HIS A 144 -7.10 12.11 -10.20
C HIS A 144 -7.50 10.80 -10.88
N GLY A 145 -8.37 10.85 -11.89
CA GLY A 145 -8.94 9.67 -12.54
C GLY A 145 -7.93 8.81 -13.30
N ASP A 146 -6.76 9.36 -13.63
CA ASP A 146 -5.68 8.63 -14.28
C ASP A 146 -4.74 7.93 -13.30
N LEU A 147 -4.75 8.23 -11.99
CA LEU A 147 -3.78 7.72 -11.01
C LEU A 147 -3.73 6.18 -10.92
N THR A 148 -4.83 5.49 -11.23
CA THR A 148 -4.87 4.01 -11.25
C THR A 148 -4.36 3.41 -12.56
N THR A 149 -4.13 4.24 -13.58
CA THR A 149 -3.69 3.82 -14.93
C THR A 149 -2.38 4.47 -15.37
N LYS A 150 -1.98 5.60 -14.78
CA LYS A 150 -0.76 6.38 -15.04
C LYS A 150 -0.36 7.20 -13.80
N PRO A 151 0.94 7.40 -13.52
CA PRO A 151 2.08 6.69 -14.11
C PRO A 151 2.14 5.23 -13.65
N GLY A 152 2.89 4.40 -14.38
CA GLY A 152 2.84 2.94 -14.31
C GLY A 152 2.87 2.36 -12.89
N VAL A 153 3.70 2.92 -11.99
CA VAL A 153 3.86 2.38 -10.62
C VAL A 153 2.98 3.03 -9.54
N HIS A 154 2.20 4.08 -9.84
CA HIS A 154 1.33 4.73 -8.85
C HIS A 154 0.25 3.76 -8.36
N SER A 155 -0.34 2.99 -9.28
CA SER A 155 -1.34 1.96 -8.99
C SER A 155 -0.81 0.84 -8.08
N THR A 156 0.51 0.59 -8.08
CA THR A 156 1.14 -0.36 -7.15
C THR A 156 0.97 0.07 -5.70
N HIS A 157 0.91 1.38 -5.41
CA HIS A 157 0.86 1.91 -4.05
C HIS A 157 -0.56 2.16 -3.55
N ILE A 158 -1.46 2.58 -4.44
CA ILE A 158 -2.83 2.95 -4.06
C ILE A 158 -3.87 1.89 -4.43
N SER A 159 -3.54 0.98 -5.35
CA SER A 159 -4.46 -0.01 -5.90
C SER A 159 -5.82 0.60 -6.28
N ASP A 160 -6.91 0.10 -5.70
CA ASP A 160 -8.29 0.55 -5.91
C ASP A 160 -8.76 1.61 -4.90
N MET A 161 -7.87 2.26 -4.14
CA MET A 161 -8.25 3.19 -3.06
C MET A 161 -9.22 4.31 -3.49
N ILE A 162 -9.02 4.85 -4.70
CA ILE A 162 -9.86 5.92 -5.24
C ILE A 162 -11.22 5.36 -5.68
N THR A 163 -11.23 4.26 -6.44
CA THR A 163 -12.44 3.68 -7.02
C THR A 163 -13.31 2.95 -6.01
N SER A 164 -12.71 2.45 -4.91
CA SER A 164 -13.42 1.81 -3.80
C SER A 164 -13.95 2.79 -2.75
N GLY A 165 -13.64 4.09 -2.88
CA GLY A 165 -14.07 5.11 -1.91
C GLY A 165 -13.40 5.01 -0.54
N LEU A 166 -12.28 4.29 -0.43
CA LEU A 166 -11.53 4.16 0.83
C LEU A 166 -10.84 5.46 1.24
N VAL A 167 -10.51 6.32 0.27
CA VAL A 167 -9.96 7.66 0.50
C VAL A 167 -11.09 8.66 0.53
N THR A 168 -11.23 9.34 1.66
CA THR A 168 -12.29 10.33 1.90
C THR A 168 -11.80 11.76 1.94
N MET A 169 -10.48 11.98 1.90
CA MET A 169 -9.85 13.30 1.99
C MET A 169 -8.43 13.28 1.41
N TYR A 170 -7.90 14.44 1.04
CA TYR A 170 -6.59 14.55 0.37
C TYR A 170 -5.42 14.24 1.31
N ASN A 171 -5.51 14.63 2.59
CA ASN A 171 -4.47 14.40 3.60
C ASN A 171 -4.57 13.01 4.26
N TYR A 172 -5.14 12.03 3.56
CA TYR A 172 -5.36 10.67 4.07
C TYR A 172 -4.04 9.93 4.29
N THR A 173 -3.69 9.67 5.55
CA THR A 173 -2.42 9.02 5.95
C THR A 173 -2.56 7.53 6.23
N ALA A 174 -3.79 7.03 6.38
CA ALA A 174 -4.03 5.65 6.78
C ALA A 174 -3.59 4.65 5.70
N ILE A 175 -3.15 3.48 6.17
CA ILE A 175 -2.78 2.35 5.31
C ILE A 175 -3.86 1.30 5.43
N LYS A 176 -4.45 0.94 4.29
CA LYS A 176 -5.54 -0.04 4.18
C LYS A 176 -5.11 -1.24 3.34
N SER A 177 -3.80 -1.47 3.24
CA SER A 177 -3.22 -2.60 2.50
C SER A 177 -3.82 -3.90 3.01
N ASP A 178 -4.25 -4.75 2.09
CA ASP A 178 -4.90 -6.01 2.40
C ASP A 178 -4.86 -6.95 1.18
N ASN A 179 -4.81 -8.27 1.42
CA ASN A 179 -4.96 -9.32 0.40
C ASN A 179 -4.18 -9.07 -0.90
N GLY A 180 -2.86 -8.91 -0.80
CA GLY A 180 -1.98 -8.72 -1.95
C GLY A 180 -2.02 -7.31 -2.57
N LYS A 181 -2.88 -6.42 -2.07
CA LYS A 181 -2.99 -5.03 -2.53
C LYS A 181 -2.31 -4.10 -1.54
N TYR A 182 -1.44 -3.24 -2.04
CA TYR A 182 -1.00 -2.09 -1.27
C TYR A 182 -2.00 -0.95 -1.45
N ARG A 183 -2.38 -0.34 -0.33
CA ARG A 183 -3.32 0.77 -0.26
C ARG A 183 -2.78 1.79 0.71
N ILE A 184 -1.81 2.56 0.22
CA ILE A 184 -1.10 3.58 0.97
C ILE A 184 -1.81 4.92 0.76
N GLY A 185 -2.22 5.54 1.86
CA GLY A 185 -2.83 6.87 1.82
C GLY A 185 -1.92 7.91 1.17
N CYS A 186 -2.50 8.79 0.36
CA CYS A 186 -1.79 9.79 -0.46
C CYS A 186 -0.81 10.62 0.36
N ALA A 187 -1.18 11.02 1.59
CA ALA A 187 -0.35 11.81 2.48
C ALA A 187 0.89 11.09 3.04
N ASN A 188 1.12 9.82 2.71
CA ASN A 188 2.41 9.18 2.97
C ASN A 188 3.51 9.70 2.03
N CYS A 189 3.13 10.10 0.81
CA CYS A 189 4.07 10.57 -0.22
C CYS A 189 3.79 11.98 -0.73
N HIS A 190 2.64 12.57 -0.40
CA HIS A 190 2.26 13.94 -0.77
C HIS A 190 2.18 14.84 0.48
N PRO A 191 2.24 16.18 0.31
CA PRO A 191 1.97 17.13 1.39
C PRO A 191 0.56 16.95 1.98
N THR A 192 0.38 17.44 3.20
CA THR A 192 -0.89 17.33 3.97
C THR A 192 -1.68 18.63 4.03
N ASP A 193 -1.11 19.71 3.49
CA ASP A 193 -1.75 21.03 3.46
C ASP A 193 -2.55 21.24 2.17
N VAL A 194 -3.52 22.14 2.25
CA VAL A 194 -4.45 22.41 1.15
C VAL A 194 -3.78 23.20 0.01
N GLY A 195 -2.71 23.96 0.30
CA GLY A 195 -2.03 24.80 -0.68
C GLY A 195 -1.44 23.97 -1.82
N HIS A 196 -0.66 22.95 -1.46
CA HIS A 196 -0.04 22.04 -2.43
C HIS A 196 -1.02 21.04 -3.07
N HIS A 197 -2.24 20.86 -2.53
CA HIS A 197 -3.21 19.98 -3.15
C HIS A 197 -3.88 20.62 -4.39
N GLN A 198 -3.88 21.95 -4.48
CA GLN A 198 -4.70 22.71 -5.45
C GLN A 198 -3.88 23.68 -6.33
N ASP A 199 -2.55 23.64 -6.26
CA ASP A 199 -1.67 24.57 -6.97
C ASP A 199 -1.33 24.14 -8.42
N GLY A 200 -1.78 22.95 -8.84
CA GLY A 200 -1.52 22.41 -10.17
C GLY A 200 -0.16 21.72 -10.32
N HIS A 201 0.59 21.54 -9.23
CA HIS A 201 1.85 20.81 -9.20
C HIS A 201 1.67 19.37 -8.71
N ILE A 202 2.66 18.52 -9.00
CA ILE A 202 2.75 17.18 -8.43
C ILE A 202 3.82 17.24 -7.33
N ASP A 203 3.40 17.64 -6.15
CA ASP A 203 4.30 17.76 -5.01
C ASP A 203 4.45 16.45 -4.26
N VAL A 204 5.70 16.06 -4.03
CA VAL A 204 6.03 14.79 -3.37
C VAL A 204 6.89 15.09 -2.16
N THR A 205 6.56 14.47 -1.03
CA THR A 205 7.36 14.51 0.20
C THR A 205 7.32 13.16 0.91
N ILE A 206 8.52 12.68 1.23
CA ILE A 206 8.78 11.55 2.12
C ILE A 206 9.43 12.00 3.43
N ASN A 207 9.40 13.30 3.72
CA ASN A 207 10.00 13.91 4.91
C ASN A 207 9.44 13.26 6.18
N LYS A 208 10.35 12.74 7.01
CA LYS A 208 10.02 12.08 8.27
C LYS A 208 9.50 13.05 9.33
N ASP A 209 9.68 14.36 9.14
CA ASP A 209 9.31 15.41 10.08
C ASP A 209 8.14 16.27 9.57
N LYS A 210 7.52 15.93 8.42
CA LYS A 210 6.39 16.70 7.90
C LYS A 210 5.20 16.72 8.85
N LEU A 211 4.50 17.86 8.89
CA LEU A 211 3.32 18.04 9.72
C LEU A 211 2.20 17.07 9.30
N GLY A 212 1.55 16.44 10.28
CA GLY A 212 0.44 15.51 10.01
C GLY A 212 0.88 14.18 9.37
N ARG A 213 2.16 13.81 9.45
CA ARG A 213 2.68 12.54 8.92
C ARG A 213 2.01 11.30 9.53
N SER A 214 2.08 10.19 8.79
CA SER A 214 1.76 8.87 9.34
C SER A 214 2.88 8.32 10.24
N SER A 215 2.60 7.21 10.93
CA SER A 215 3.64 6.45 11.64
C SER A 215 4.71 5.91 10.69
N LEU A 216 4.33 5.41 9.50
CA LEU A 216 5.30 4.90 8.53
C LEU A 216 6.17 5.99 7.91
N ALA A 217 5.61 7.17 7.60
CA ALA A 217 6.39 8.29 7.10
C ALA A 217 7.46 8.72 8.11
N GLY A 218 7.20 8.55 9.41
CA GLY A 218 8.20 8.76 10.46
C GLY A 218 9.37 7.79 10.48
N LEU A 219 9.30 6.68 9.74
CA LEU A 219 10.38 5.70 9.61
C LEU A 219 11.27 5.98 8.39
N ASN A 220 10.94 6.99 7.59
CA ASN A 220 11.79 7.48 6.51
C ASN A 220 13.03 8.19 7.09
N ASN A 221 14.06 8.36 6.25
CA ASN A 221 15.27 9.09 6.64
C ASN A 221 15.36 10.50 6.05
N ALA A 222 14.45 10.85 5.15
CA ALA A 222 14.40 12.18 4.54
C ALA A 222 14.04 13.26 5.58
N THR A 223 14.72 14.40 5.51
CA THR A 223 14.55 15.55 6.41
C THR A 223 14.08 16.81 5.68
N ALA A 224 13.94 16.75 4.36
CA ALA A 224 13.43 17.83 3.55
C ALA A 224 12.28 17.37 2.66
N ASP A 225 11.47 18.33 2.23
CA ASP A 225 10.36 18.13 1.31
C ASP A 225 10.80 18.39 -0.14
N PHE A 226 10.05 17.82 -1.09
CA PHE A 226 10.13 18.10 -2.53
C PHE A 226 11.34 17.53 -3.27
N ILE A 227 11.18 17.44 -4.59
CA ILE A 227 12.12 16.80 -5.51
C ILE A 227 13.39 17.65 -5.64
N ASN A 228 14.55 17.00 -5.62
CA ASN A 228 15.89 17.60 -5.73
C ASN A 228 16.30 18.51 -4.56
N ALA A 229 15.50 18.62 -3.50
CA ALA A 229 15.92 19.34 -2.31
C ALA A 229 16.99 18.54 -1.53
N PRO A 230 18.07 19.15 -1.05
CA PRO A 230 19.05 18.47 -0.20
C PRO A 230 18.39 17.83 1.02
N GLY A 231 18.61 16.53 1.23
CA GLY A 231 17.99 15.78 2.34
C GLY A 231 16.57 15.27 2.08
N SER A 232 15.99 15.51 0.90
CA SER A 232 14.66 14.97 0.56
C SER A 232 14.66 13.48 0.23
N GLY A 233 15.80 12.95 -0.23
CA GLY A 233 15.89 11.60 -0.75
C GLY A 233 15.01 11.36 -1.98
N ILE A 234 14.57 12.42 -2.69
CA ILE A 234 13.79 12.36 -3.92
C ILE A 234 14.55 13.09 -5.03
N SER A 235 14.75 12.43 -6.17
CA SER A 235 15.54 12.97 -7.28
C SER A 235 14.80 12.79 -8.61
N GLY A 236 14.90 13.79 -9.49
CA GLY A 236 14.43 13.72 -10.87
C GLY A 236 13.55 14.89 -11.31
N THR A 237 12.68 14.64 -12.28
CA THR A 237 11.76 15.61 -12.90
C THR A 237 10.37 14.99 -13.04
N THR A 238 9.34 15.64 -12.48
CA THR A 238 7.95 15.19 -12.60
C THR A 238 7.55 15.01 -14.07
N LYS A 239 6.72 14.02 -14.34
CA LYS A 239 6.24 13.60 -15.67
C LYS A 239 7.34 13.05 -16.60
N VAL A 240 8.57 12.89 -16.10
CA VAL A 240 9.71 12.36 -16.86
C VAL A 240 10.34 11.17 -16.15
N SER A 241 10.91 11.39 -14.96
CA SER A 241 11.67 10.40 -14.21
C SER A 241 11.75 10.82 -12.75
N VAL A 242 11.34 9.98 -11.81
CA VAL A 242 11.46 10.26 -10.37
C VAL A 242 11.90 9.00 -9.63
N THR A 243 12.88 9.14 -8.73
CA THR A 243 13.38 8.07 -7.87
C THR A 243 13.45 8.53 -6.42
N CYS A 244 13.33 7.59 -5.49
CA CYS A 244 13.42 7.84 -4.06
C CYS A 244 14.49 6.94 -3.43
N SER A 245 15.23 7.41 -2.42
CA SER A 245 16.32 6.65 -1.79
C SER A 245 16.30 6.64 -0.26
N MET A 246 15.28 7.21 0.39
CA MET A 246 15.20 7.34 1.86
C MET A 246 13.82 6.91 2.43
N VAL A 247 13.11 6.06 1.71
CA VAL A 247 11.73 5.63 2.04
C VAL A 247 11.74 4.30 2.78
N TYR A 248 11.08 4.23 3.93
CA TYR A 248 10.94 3.01 4.74
C TYR A 248 10.44 1.81 3.93
N CYS A 249 9.40 2.00 3.11
CA CYS A 249 8.82 0.94 2.28
C CYS A 249 9.78 0.38 1.22
N HIS A 250 10.84 1.12 0.88
CA HIS A 250 11.91 0.71 -0.04
C HIS A 250 13.23 0.48 0.68
N SER A 251 13.16 0.25 1.99
CA SER A 251 14.31 -0.17 2.76
C SER A 251 14.56 -1.66 2.69
N SER A 252 15.68 -2.07 3.25
CA SER A 252 16.04 -3.47 3.43
C SER A 252 15.20 -4.20 4.48
N GLY A 253 14.31 -3.52 5.20
CA GLY A 253 13.55 -4.10 6.30
C GLY A 253 14.42 -4.59 7.47
N LYS A 254 15.74 -4.33 7.45
CA LYS A 254 16.69 -4.88 8.42
C LYS A 254 16.56 -4.24 9.79
N SER A 255 16.22 -2.97 9.85
CA SER A 255 16.12 -2.19 11.07
C SER A 255 15.00 -1.15 10.97
N THR A 256 14.41 -0.78 12.09
CA THR A 256 13.54 0.41 12.21
C THR A 256 14.36 1.67 12.52
N VAL A 257 15.62 1.51 12.95
CA VAL A 257 16.62 2.58 13.05
C VAL A 257 17.55 2.42 11.85
N GLN A 258 17.31 3.17 10.79
CA GLN A 258 17.94 2.94 9.50
C GLN A 258 19.07 3.92 9.24
N ALA A 259 20.31 3.42 9.17
CA ALA A 259 21.37 4.12 8.48
C ALA A 259 21.03 4.26 6.99
N GLU A 260 21.53 5.31 6.33
CA GLU A 260 21.22 5.67 4.96
C GLU A 260 21.50 4.55 3.94
N ASN A 261 22.51 3.72 4.19
CA ASN A 261 22.87 2.57 3.34
C ASN A 261 21.89 1.38 3.42
N ASN A 262 20.89 1.42 4.30
CA ASN A 262 19.86 0.39 4.41
C ASN A 262 18.69 0.60 3.45
N PHE A 263 18.65 1.74 2.75
CA PHE A 263 17.62 2.05 1.77
C PHE A 263 18.07 1.64 0.37
N LYS A 264 17.12 1.16 -0.44
CA LYS A 264 17.34 0.90 -1.85
C LYS A 264 16.73 2.05 -2.64
N THR A 265 17.46 2.51 -3.66
CA THR A 265 16.87 3.43 -4.63
C THR A 265 15.69 2.75 -5.31
N THR A 266 14.55 3.43 -5.35
CA THR A 266 13.36 2.90 -6.02
C THR A 266 13.61 2.72 -7.51
N PRO A 267 12.86 1.82 -8.17
CA PRO A 267 12.62 1.96 -9.60
C PRO A 267 12.10 3.36 -9.93
N ASP A 268 12.26 3.76 -11.20
CA ASP A 268 11.69 5.00 -11.69
C ASP A 268 10.16 4.97 -11.57
N TRP A 269 9.59 6.03 -10.99
CA TRP A 269 8.15 6.20 -10.82
C TRP A 269 7.36 6.18 -12.13
N TYR A 270 7.99 6.58 -13.23
CA TYR A 270 7.39 6.59 -14.56
C TYR A 270 7.66 5.33 -15.38
N SER A 271 8.39 4.36 -14.82
CA SER A 271 8.59 3.05 -15.45
C SER A 271 7.32 2.20 -15.46
N ALA A 272 7.30 1.16 -16.31
CA ALA A 272 6.23 0.17 -16.30
C ALA A 272 6.24 -0.63 -14.98
N ALA A 273 5.06 -0.85 -14.39
CA ALA A 273 4.94 -1.68 -13.21
C ALA A 273 5.23 -3.15 -13.52
N GLY A 274 6.06 -3.77 -12.68
CA GLY A 274 6.20 -5.21 -12.59
C GLY A 274 7.14 -5.82 -13.62
N SER A 275 8.28 -6.32 -13.16
CA SER A 275 8.97 -7.51 -13.68
C SER A 275 10.32 -7.63 -12.95
N THR A 276 10.29 -7.77 -11.63
CA THR A 276 11.49 -8.21 -10.91
C THR A 276 11.32 -9.65 -10.54
N ALA A 277 12.04 -10.50 -11.28
CA ALA A 277 12.20 -11.91 -10.99
C ALA A 277 12.51 -12.16 -9.50
N ASN A 278 13.31 -11.31 -8.85
CA ASN A 278 13.67 -11.40 -7.44
C ASN A 278 12.88 -10.39 -6.56
N ARG A 279 11.56 -10.55 -6.43
CA ARG A 279 10.69 -9.56 -5.75
C ARG A 279 11.12 -9.25 -4.31
N CYS A 280 11.53 -10.29 -3.57
CA CYS A 280 12.00 -10.14 -2.20
C CYS A 280 13.42 -9.55 -2.15
N GLY A 281 14.35 -10.12 -2.94
CA GLY A 281 15.76 -9.75 -3.02
C GLY A 281 16.05 -8.30 -3.42
N MET A 282 15.12 -7.67 -4.14
CA MET A 282 15.24 -6.26 -4.54
C MET A 282 15.17 -5.30 -3.36
N CYS A 283 14.54 -5.71 -2.26
CA CYS A 283 14.40 -4.87 -1.07
C CYS A 283 15.29 -5.40 0.06
N HIS A 284 15.01 -6.60 0.54
CA HIS A 284 15.84 -7.29 1.52
C HIS A 284 16.64 -8.37 0.80
N ASP A 285 17.88 -8.67 1.19
CA ASP A 285 18.61 -9.77 0.54
C ASP A 285 17.82 -11.09 0.67
N ASN A 286 18.16 -12.10 -0.13
CA ASN A 286 17.42 -13.36 -0.15
C ASN A 286 18.38 -14.57 -0.13
N PRO A 287 18.68 -15.17 1.05
CA PRO A 287 18.16 -14.81 2.38
C PRO A 287 18.68 -13.45 2.87
N PRO A 288 17.94 -12.75 3.75
CA PRO A 288 18.35 -11.42 4.19
C PRO A 288 19.67 -11.46 4.96
N GLN A 289 20.62 -10.58 4.61
CA GLN A 289 21.94 -10.54 5.22
C GLN A 289 21.92 -9.56 6.39
N TYR A 290 22.20 -10.04 7.60
CA TYR A 290 22.37 -9.18 8.76
C TYR A 290 23.66 -9.54 9.47
N GLU A 291 24.28 -8.55 10.09
CA GLU A 291 25.48 -8.76 10.88
C GLU A 291 25.20 -9.77 12.01
N GLY A 292 26.07 -10.78 12.14
CA GLY A 292 25.94 -11.82 13.16
C GLY A 292 24.89 -12.92 12.88
N GLN A 293 24.26 -12.93 11.72
CA GLN A 293 23.20 -13.88 11.37
C GLN A 293 23.63 -15.35 11.34
N SER A 294 22.66 -16.19 11.64
CA SER A 294 22.71 -17.66 11.55
C SER A 294 22.20 -18.23 10.23
N HIS A 295 21.42 -17.45 9.46
CA HIS A 295 20.74 -17.90 8.23
C HIS A 295 21.49 -17.51 6.94
N TYR A 296 22.55 -16.71 7.05
CA TYR A 296 23.57 -16.45 6.05
C TYR A 296 24.78 -15.78 6.71
N VAL A 297 26.00 -16.19 6.39
CA VAL A 297 27.22 -15.60 6.97
C VAL A 297 28.19 -15.19 5.85
N ALA A 298 28.12 -13.95 5.37
CA ALA A 298 29.08 -13.41 4.40
C ALA A 298 30.51 -13.25 4.95
N GLN A 299 30.66 -13.19 6.28
CA GLN A 299 31.93 -12.85 6.96
C GLN A 299 32.46 -13.95 7.88
N SER A 300 31.86 -15.15 7.92
CA SER A 300 32.58 -16.26 8.52
C SER A 300 33.67 -16.68 7.55
N SER A 301 34.82 -17.03 8.09
CA SER A 301 35.88 -17.85 7.50
C SER A 301 35.43 -19.26 7.02
N LEU A 302 34.15 -19.39 6.64
CA LEU A 302 33.44 -20.56 6.16
C LEU A 302 32.80 -20.29 4.78
N GLY A 303 32.83 -19.03 4.29
CA GLY A 303 32.62 -18.69 2.89
C GLY A 303 33.97 -18.70 2.18
N ASP A 304 34.34 -19.85 1.65
CA ASP A 304 35.53 -20.13 0.82
C ASP A 304 36.87 -19.50 1.29
N ASN A 305 37.61 -20.22 2.15
CA ASN A 305 39.04 -19.92 2.40
C ASN A 305 40.00 -20.69 1.48
N GLY A 306 39.49 -21.43 0.47
CA GLY A 306 40.30 -22.34 -0.33
C GLY A 306 40.50 -23.75 0.27
N SER A 307 39.80 -24.10 1.36
CA SER A 307 39.77 -25.47 1.89
C SER A 307 38.37 -26.11 1.75
N LEU A 308 38.34 -27.29 1.14
CA LEU A 308 37.14 -28.11 0.97
C LEU A 308 36.94 -29.06 2.17
N PRO A 309 35.68 -29.44 2.50
CA PRO A 309 34.45 -28.99 1.85
C PRO A 309 33.94 -27.66 2.42
N VAL A 310 33.41 -26.83 1.52
CA VAL A 310 32.76 -25.54 1.84
C VAL A 310 31.42 -25.83 2.54
N GLU A 311 31.25 -25.38 3.79
CA GLU A 311 29.99 -25.56 4.54
C GLU A 311 29.14 -24.29 4.45
N GLU A 312 28.27 -24.23 3.44
CA GLU A 312 27.30 -23.13 3.27
C GLU A 312 26.09 -23.29 4.21
N SER A 313 25.50 -22.17 4.66
CA SER A 313 24.47 -22.14 5.71
C SER A 313 23.22 -22.97 5.34
N GLY A 314 23.05 -24.10 6.03
CA GLY A 314 22.12 -25.19 5.70
C GLY A 314 20.61 -24.90 5.76
N HIS A 315 20.13 -23.66 5.78
CA HIS A 315 18.69 -23.40 5.84
C HIS A 315 18.01 -23.30 4.47
N MET A 316 18.66 -22.86 3.40
CA MET A 316 17.98 -22.50 2.14
C MET A 316 17.61 -23.68 1.22
N VAL A 317 18.22 -24.86 1.39
CA VAL A 317 17.98 -26.05 0.54
C VAL A 317 17.46 -27.27 1.31
N GLY A 318 17.22 -27.11 2.62
CA GLY A 318 16.95 -28.19 3.56
C GLY A 318 18.06 -28.28 4.62
N ILE A 319 17.70 -28.65 5.85
CA ILE A 319 18.50 -28.46 7.08
C ILE A 319 19.93 -29.06 6.98
N HIS A 320 20.24 -30.01 6.11
CA HIS A 320 21.61 -30.38 5.72
C HIS A 320 21.63 -30.79 4.24
N PHE A 321 22.66 -30.38 3.48
CA PHE A 321 22.83 -30.77 2.06
C PHE A 321 23.89 -31.86 1.86
N ASN A 322 24.75 -32.09 2.85
CA ASN A 322 25.78 -33.14 2.86
C ASN A 322 25.57 -34.10 4.04
N SER A 323 26.18 -35.28 3.98
CA SER A 323 26.12 -36.32 5.02
C SER A 323 24.71 -36.82 5.37
N THR A 324 23.78 -36.79 4.39
CA THR A 324 22.37 -37.18 4.55
C THR A 324 22.12 -38.68 4.28
N TYR A 325 23.16 -39.41 3.90
CA TYR A 325 23.09 -40.83 3.55
C TYR A 325 24.36 -41.59 3.96
N VAL A 326 24.21 -42.87 4.32
CA VAL A 326 25.34 -43.79 4.55
C VAL A 326 25.48 -44.70 3.32
N GLY A 327 26.48 -44.43 2.48
CA GLY A 327 26.80 -45.18 1.25
C GLY A 327 27.22 -44.28 0.08
N ASN A 328 27.58 -44.87 -1.08
CA ASN A 328 27.98 -44.12 -2.27
C ASN A 328 26.78 -43.39 -2.92
N ASN A 329 27.00 -42.18 -3.45
CA ASN A 329 26.04 -41.38 -4.25
C ASN A 329 24.77 -40.87 -3.55
N GLY A 330 24.67 -40.91 -2.21
CA GLY A 330 23.51 -40.39 -1.48
C GLY A 330 23.61 -38.93 -1.02
N ASN A 331 24.82 -38.35 -1.04
CA ASN A 331 25.05 -36.94 -0.73
C ASN A 331 25.03 -36.13 -2.02
N GLY A 332 24.10 -35.19 -2.17
CA GLY A 332 24.00 -34.34 -3.37
C GLY A 332 22.64 -33.69 -3.57
N PHE A 333 22.47 -33.04 -4.72
CA PHE A 333 21.22 -32.43 -5.19
C PHE A 333 20.64 -33.30 -6.30
N LEU A 334 19.36 -33.68 -6.20
CA LEU A 334 18.69 -34.36 -7.31
C LEU A 334 18.17 -33.24 -8.19
N GLY A 335 18.71 -33.18 -9.41
CA GLY A 335 18.06 -32.44 -10.46
C GLY A 335 16.64 -32.97 -10.67
N PHE A 336 15.74 -32.10 -11.07
CA PHE A 336 14.32 -32.38 -11.27
C PHE A 336 14.03 -33.62 -12.17
N SER A 337 14.98 -34.04 -13.01
CA SER A 337 14.86 -35.18 -13.93
C SER A 337 15.48 -36.49 -13.45
N SER A 338 16.01 -36.55 -12.23
CA SER A 338 16.73 -37.74 -11.74
C SER A 338 15.93 -38.57 -10.73
N ASN A 339 15.85 -39.88 -10.96
CA ASN A 339 15.48 -40.86 -9.94
C ASN A 339 16.68 -41.05 -8.99
N GLY A 340 16.48 -40.97 -7.68
CA GLY A 340 17.56 -41.22 -6.71
C GLY A 340 17.18 -40.96 -5.26
N ASN A 341 18.19 -41.05 -4.37
CA ASN A 341 18.01 -41.11 -2.91
C ASN A 341 18.45 -39.87 -2.15
N VAL A 342 18.74 -38.77 -2.84
CA VAL A 342 19.28 -37.55 -2.20
C VAL A 342 18.18 -36.68 -1.57
N ALA A 343 18.60 -35.74 -0.74
CA ALA A 343 17.71 -34.96 0.13
C ALA A 343 16.87 -33.88 -0.56
N HIS A 344 17.40 -33.15 -1.55
CA HIS A 344 16.66 -32.07 -2.22
C HIS A 344 15.72 -32.61 -3.30
N GLY A 345 14.45 -32.18 -3.31
CA GLY A 345 13.47 -32.51 -4.37
C GLY A 345 12.52 -33.69 -4.07
N ARG A 346 12.65 -34.39 -2.93
CA ARG A 346 11.71 -35.45 -2.49
C ARG A 346 10.91 -35.01 -1.26
N SER A 347 9.73 -34.42 -1.47
CA SER A 347 8.84 -33.92 -0.41
C SER A 347 8.40 -34.97 0.62
N GLY A 348 8.48 -36.26 0.28
CA GLY A 348 8.18 -37.37 1.18
C GLY A 348 9.12 -37.46 2.40
N VAL A 349 10.38 -37.01 2.24
CA VAL A 349 11.48 -37.23 3.20
C VAL A 349 12.24 -35.96 3.56
N ALA A 350 12.04 -34.86 2.82
CA ALA A 350 12.63 -33.57 3.12
C ALA A 350 11.66 -32.43 2.77
N THR A 351 11.48 -31.50 3.70
CA THR A 351 10.70 -30.28 3.46
C THR A 351 11.57 -29.22 2.82
N THR A 352 11.11 -28.65 1.71
CA THR A 352 11.74 -27.46 1.10
C THR A 352 11.57 -26.28 2.04
N ILE A 353 12.68 -25.72 2.51
CA ILE A 353 12.64 -24.51 3.33
C ILE A 353 12.39 -23.30 2.44
N SER A 354 11.48 -22.42 2.86
CA SER A 354 11.07 -21.25 2.09
C SER A 354 10.61 -20.13 3.04
N CYS A 355 10.44 -18.92 2.50
CA CYS A 355 10.01 -17.75 3.26
C CYS A 355 8.68 -17.97 3.99
N VAL A 356 7.73 -18.74 3.41
CA VAL A 356 6.41 -18.98 4.03
C VAL A 356 6.50 -19.75 5.34
N ILE A 357 7.55 -20.55 5.56
CA ILE A 357 7.73 -21.26 6.83
C ILE A 357 7.89 -20.28 7.99
N CYS A 358 8.47 -19.11 7.75
CA CYS A 358 8.72 -18.08 8.77
C CYS A 358 7.82 -16.84 8.63
N HIS A 359 7.17 -16.67 7.48
CA HIS A 359 6.33 -15.52 7.15
C HIS A 359 4.94 -15.99 6.71
N ASP A 360 4.35 -16.91 7.48
CA ASP A 360 3.01 -17.42 7.25
C ASP A 360 1.98 -16.29 7.29
N GLY A 361 1.00 -16.34 6.39
CA GLY A 361 0.02 -15.26 6.19
C GLY A 361 0.59 -13.97 5.56
N ILE A 362 1.92 -13.83 5.38
CA ILE A 362 2.55 -12.73 4.63
C ILE A 362 2.89 -13.20 3.22
N VAL A 363 3.57 -14.35 3.14
CA VAL A 363 3.95 -15.01 1.89
C VAL A 363 2.88 -16.03 1.53
N ASP A 364 2.57 -16.15 0.24
CA ASP A 364 1.55 -17.06 -0.29
C ASP A 364 1.85 -18.54 0.06
N PRO A 365 0.99 -19.22 0.86
CA PRO A 365 1.16 -20.63 1.20
C PRO A 365 0.56 -21.58 0.15
N ASP A 366 -0.38 -21.11 -0.67
CA ASP A 366 -1.21 -21.93 -1.56
C ASP A 366 -0.56 -22.19 -2.93
N GLN A 367 0.71 -21.81 -3.08
CA GLN A 367 1.39 -21.88 -4.36
C GLN A 367 2.75 -22.52 -4.18
N LEU A 368 3.05 -23.43 -5.09
CA LEU A 368 4.37 -23.97 -5.42
C LEU A 368 5.46 -22.90 -5.67
N LYS A 369 5.17 -21.60 -5.45
CA LYS A 369 5.95 -20.38 -5.69
C LYS A 369 6.80 -19.95 -4.51
N VAL A 370 7.65 -20.85 -4.04
CA VAL A 370 8.84 -20.46 -3.27
C VAL A 370 9.64 -19.47 -4.11
N ASP A 371 10.09 -18.34 -3.54
CA ASP A 371 10.96 -17.41 -4.25
C ASP A 371 12.32 -18.05 -4.53
N THR A 372 12.42 -18.76 -5.65
CA THR A 372 13.65 -19.44 -6.07
C THR A 372 14.61 -18.51 -6.79
N TYR A 373 14.21 -17.24 -7.03
CA TYR A 373 15.13 -16.21 -7.50
C TYR A 373 16.06 -15.69 -6.40
N ALA A 374 15.85 -16.10 -5.15
CA ALA A 374 16.71 -15.79 -4.01
C ALA A 374 18.20 -15.86 -4.33
N MET A 375 18.60 -16.97 -4.96
CA MET A 375 20.00 -17.29 -5.24
C MET A 375 20.30 -17.21 -6.74
N TYR A 376 19.49 -16.48 -7.50
CA TYR A 376 19.76 -16.22 -8.91
C TYR A 376 21.09 -15.49 -9.04
N SER A 377 21.96 -15.98 -9.92
CA SER A 377 23.25 -15.36 -10.29
C SER A 377 24.35 -15.32 -9.21
N THR A 378 24.23 -16.06 -8.11
CA THR A 378 25.38 -16.27 -7.23
C THR A 378 26.44 -17.12 -7.93
N SER A 379 27.73 -16.92 -7.60
CA SER A 379 28.82 -17.78 -8.08
C SER A 379 28.89 -19.14 -7.36
N SER A 380 28.08 -19.32 -6.30
CA SER A 380 28.13 -20.49 -5.41
C SER A 380 27.49 -21.76 -6.00
N ALA A 381 27.64 -22.88 -5.27
CA ALA A 381 27.01 -24.17 -5.59
C ALA A 381 25.47 -24.12 -5.53
N PHE A 382 24.90 -23.04 -4.99
CA PHE A 382 23.47 -22.86 -4.73
C PHE A 382 22.79 -21.93 -5.72
N ASN A 383 23.44 -21.60 -6.84
CA ASN A 383 22.81 -20.81 -7.90
C ASN A 383 21.65 -21.58 -8.52
N CYS A 384 20.43 -21.29 -8.04
CA CYS A 384 19.21 -22.00 -8.44
C CYS A 384 19.00 -22.00 -9.95
N SER A 385 19.47 -20.97 -10.69
CA SER A 385 19.27 -20.88 -12.13
C SER A 385 20.00 -21.95 -12.94
N LYS A 386 21.06 -22.56 -12.37
CA LYS A 386 21.76 -23.69 -13.00
C LYS A 386 20.85 -24.94 -13.11
N CYS A 387 19.94 -25.12 -12.15
CA CYS A 387 19.08 -26.30 -12.05
C CYS A 387 17.59 -26.00 -12.30
N HIS A 388 17.17 -24.74 -12.16
CA HIS A 388 15.81 -24.26 -12.36
C HIS A 388 15.81 -23.22 -13.48
N ASN A 389 15.31 -23.58 -14.65
CA ASN A 389 15.20 -22.68 -15.80
C ASN A 389 13.89 -22.93 -16.56
N ALA A 390 13.65 -22.15 -17.61
CA ALA A 390 12.41 -22.22 -18.39
C ALA A 390 12.13 -23.62 -19.01
N SER A 391 13.19 -24.41 -19.25
CA SER A 391 13.12 -25.76 -19.81
C SER A 391 12.97 -26.86 -18.75
N THR A 392 13.05 -26.50 -17.46
CA THR A 392 12.84 -27.44 -16.35
C THR A 392 11.39 -27.38 -15.88
N ARG A 393 10.83 -28.51 -15.39
CA ARG A 393 9.44 -28.56 -14.89
C ARG A 393 9.24 -27.63 -13.69
N THR A 394 10.25 -27.47 -12.84
CA THR A 394 10.27 -26.51 -11.73
C THR A 394 11.05 -25.27 -12.13
N LYS A 395 10.35 -24.32 -12.76
CA LYS A 395 10.93 -23.07 -13.22
C LYS A 395 11.34 -22.19 -12.04
N LEU A 396 12.30 -21.28 -12.28
CA LEU A 396 12.48 -20.15 -11.38
C LEU A 396 11.17 -19.36 -11.30
N GLN A 397 10.82 -18.96 -10.09
CA GLN A 397 9.57 -18.30 -9.81
C GLN A 397 9.75 -17.32 -8.68
N SER A 398 9.09 -16.18 -8.81
CA SER A 398 9.10 -15.13 -7.80
C SER A 398 8.17 -15.48 -6.65
N GLY A 399 8.56 -15.10 -5.44
CA GLY A 399 7.66 -15.15 -4.29
C GLY A 399 6.48 -14.19 -4.44
N ASN A 400 5.39 -14.51 -3.76
CA ASN A 400 4.20 -13.66 -3.71
C ASN A 400 3.93 -13.20 -2.28
N ILE A 401 3.51 -11.95 -2.15
CA ILE A 401 3.13 -11.33 -0.88
C ILE A 401 1.60 -11.22 -0.87
N ILE A 402 0.95 -11.97 0.02
CA ILE A 402 -0.50 -11.96 0.20
C ILE A 402 -0.91 -11.11 1.41
N GLY A 403 -0.09 -11.09 2.46
CA GLY A 403 -0.34 -10.32 3.68
C GLY A 403 0.28 -8.94 3.62
N THR A 404 -0.11 -8.12 2.65
CA THR A 404 0.44 -6.75 2.48
C THR A 404 0.22 -5.86 3.70
N ARG A 405 -0.80 -6.14 4.52
CA ARG A 405 -1.04 -5.48 5.82
C ARG A 405 0.08 -5.73 6.83
N LEU A 406 0.66 -6.93 6.82
CA LEU A 406 1.73 -7.35 7.73
C LEU A 406 3.11 -7.02 7.14
N HIS A 407 3.23 -7.04 5.81
CA HIS A 407 4.49 -6.77 5.15
C HIS A 407 5.03 -5.34 5.37
N ILE A 408 4.14 -4.35 5.45
CA ILE A 408 4.50 -2.93 5.62
C ILE A 408 3.66 -2.26 6.71
N ASN A 409 4.04 -2.48 7.97
CA ASN A 409 3.36 -1.93 9.14
C ASN A 409 4.30 -1.34 10.20
N GLY A 410 5.60 -1.23 9.91
CA GLY A 410 6.60 -0.73 10.85
C GLY A 410 7.10 -1.76 11.85
N LYS A 411 6.67 -3.03 11.75
CA LYS A 411 7.05 -4.13 12.64
C LYS A 411 7.76 -5.25 11.89
N LYS A 412 8.41 -6.13 12.65
CA LYS A 412 9.02 -7.36 12.15
C LYS A 412 8.09 -8.52 12.45
N ASP A 413 7.19 -8.78 11.52
CA ASP A 413 6.21 -9.85 11.66
C ASP A 413 6.83 -11.18 11.22
N VAL A 414 7.00 -12.08 12.18
CA VAL A 414 7.39 -13.47 11.97
C VAL A 414 6.22 -14.34 12.42
N ALA A 415 5.76 -15.21 11.55
CA ALA A 415 4.68 -16.15 11.80
C ALA A 415 5.10 -17.50 11.25
N LEU A 416 5.25 -18.47 12.14
CA LEU A 416 5.68 -19.80 11.75
C LEU A 416 4.51 -20.60 11.21
N GLN A 417 4.68 -21.21 10.04
CA GLN A 417 3.66 -22.05 9.44
C GLN A 417 3.45 -23.33 10.27
N GLY A 418 2.19 -23.71 10.49
CA GLY A 418 1.83 -24.96 11.16
C GLY A 418 2.07 -26.20 10.29
N ILE A 419 3.33 -26.57 10.05
CA ILE A 419 3.70 -27.71 9.18
C ILE A 419 4.54 -28.76 9.89
N THR A 420 4.49 -30.00 9.38
CA THR A 420 5.48 -31.01 9.72
C THR A 420 6.72 -30.83 8.85
N LEU A 421 7.82 -30.39 9.46
CA LEU A 421 9.13 -30.36 8.83
C LEU A 421 9.70 -31.78 8.76
N LYS A 422 10.34 -32.11 7.64
CA LYS A 422 11.05 -33.36 7.40
C LYS A 422 12.50 -33.06 6.99
N THR A 423 13.44 -33.86 7.46
CA THR A 423 14.86 -33.74 7.09
C THR A 423 15.55 -35.09 7.00
N LYS A 424 16.27 -35.33 5.90
CA LYS A 424 17.14 -36.50 5.73
C LYS A 424 18.46 -36.39 6.49
N ALA A 425 18.80 -35.21 6.99
CA ALA A 425 20.00 -35.00 7.78
C ALA A 425 20.09 -35.92 9.00
N GLN A 426 18.91 -36.18 9.59
CA GLN A 426 18.70 -36.93 10.82
C GLN A 426 19.59 -36.45 11.98
N LEU A 427 19.01 -35.62 12.84
CA LEU A 427 19.72 -34.73 13.77
C LEU A 427 20.44 -35.47 14.92
N LYS A 428 20.15 -36.77 15.13
CA LYS A 428 20.72 -37.60 16.21
C LYS A 428 20.82 -39.08 15.83
N ASN A 429 21.79 -39.81 16.38
CA ASN A 429 21.83 -41.29 16.27
C ASN A 429 20.70 -41.98 17.06
N ASN A 430 20.09 -41.31 18.05
CA ASN A 430 18.94 -41.81 18.81
C ASN A 430 17.65 -41.21 18.25
N ALA A 431 16.66 -42.06 17.96
CA ALA A 431 15.32 -41.62 17.60
C ALA A 431 14.68 -40.78 18.73
N ASN A 432 13.79 -39.86 18.36
CA ASN A 432 12.83 -39.20 19.26
C ASN A 432 13.38 -38.15 20.26
N ALA A 433 14.40 -37.37 19.89
CA ALA A 433 14.90 -36.29 20.75
C ALA A 433 14.12 -34.97 20.56
N LEU A 434 13.71 -34.34 21.67
CA LEU A 434 13.30 -32.93 21.77
C LEU A 434 12.23 -32.48 20.75
N GLY A 435 11.23 -33.33 20.52
CA GLY A 435 10.08 -33.03 19.64
C GLY A 435 10.26 -33.46 18.18
N TRP A 436 11.41 -34.04 17.81
CA TRP A 436 11.59 -34.74 16.54
C TRP A 436 11.20 -36.20 16.66
N SER A 437 10.72 -36.79 15.57
CA SER A 437 10.34 -38.20 15.44
C SER A 437 11.00 -38.80 14.20
N ARG A 438 11.35 -40.08 14.24
CA ARG A 438 11.99 -40.79 13.11
C ARG A 438 11.13 -41.95 12.65
N PRO A 439 10.48 -41.86 11.49
CA PRO A 439 10.01 -43.05 10.77
C PRO A 439 11.21 -43.77 10.15
N GLY A 440 11.39 -45.04 10.50
CA GLY A 440 12.41 -45.92 9.89
C GLY A 440 13.75 -45.96 10.60
N GLY A 441 14.80 -46.27 9.84
CA GLY A 441 16.18 -46.45 10.29
C GLY A 441 17.01 -45.16 10.27
N TYR A 442 18.33 -45.30 10.41
CA TYR A 442 19.26 -44.18 10.32
C TYR A 442 19.94 -44.15 8.95
N LYS A 443 19.74 -43.06 8.23
CA LYS A 443 20.33 -42.64 6.95
C LYS A 443 20.03 -43.61 5.80
N GLY A 444 18.91 -44.32 5.88
CA GLY A 444 18.36 -45.10 4.78
C GLY A 444 17.69 -44.25 3.69
N VAL A 445 17.19 -44.94 2.67
CA VAL A 445 16.64 -44.32 1.46
C VAL A 445 15.38 -43.50 1.75
N ASP A 446 14.47 -44.05 2.55
CA ASP A 446 13.19 -43.42 2.88
C ASP A 446 13.12 -42.94 4.34
N ASP A 447 14.27 -42.97 5.03
CA ASP A 447 14.38 -42.52 6.42
C ASP A 447 14.53 -40.99 6.51
N TYR A 448 13.90 -40.40 7.51
CA TYR A 448 13.99 -38.97 7.81
C TYR A 448 13.68 -38.70 9.28
N ASP A 449 14.06 -37.53 9.78
CA ASP A 449 13.51 -36.98 11.02
C ASP A 449 12.40 -35.99 10.68
N SER A 450 11.37 -35.93 11.52
CA SER A 450 10.29 -34.97 11.37
C SER A 450 9.85 -34.34 12.68
N ALA A 451 9.47 -33.07 12.64
CA ALA A 451 8.90 -32.36 13.77
C ALA A 451 7.80 -31.42 13.30
N THR A 452 6.77 -31.26 14.13
CA THR A 452 5.73 -30.26 13.85
C THR A 452 6.22 -28.90 14.32
N LEU A 453 6.27 -27.95 13.40
CA LEU A 453 6.52 -26.55 13.69
C LEU A 453 5.22 -25.95 14.23
N THR A 454 5.16 -25.69 15.53
CA THR A 454 4.03 -24.98 16.14
C THR A 454 4.30 -23.48 16.15
N PRO A 455 3.28 -22.61 16.01
CA PRO A 455 3.45 -21.15 15.99
C PRO A 455 4.08 -20.54 17.26
N LEU A 456 4.13 -21.27 18.37
CA LEU A 456 4.43 -20.76 19.73
C LEU A 456 5.93 -20.59 20.06
N GLY A 457 6.78 -20.33 19.06
CA GLY A 457 8.23 -20.28 19.26
C GLY A 457 8.90 -18.91 19.19
N TRP A 458 8.27 -17.91 18.55
CA TRP A 458 8.90 -16.61 18.31
C TRP A 458 8.44 -15.55 19.31
N ASN A 459 9.39 -14.85 19.93
CA ASN A 459 9.14 -13.63 20.70
C ASN A 459 9.78 -12.44 19.99
N GLN A 460 8.97 -11.44 19.66
CA GLN A 460 9.40 -10.27 18.89
C GLN A 460 10.33 -9.33 19.68
N ASP A 461 10.16 -9.24 21.00
CA ASP A 461 10.83 -8.25 21.85
C ASP A 461 12.29 -8.64 22.11
N ASP A 462 12.51 -9.89 22.51
CA ASP A 462 13.85 -10.44 22.76
C ASP A 462 14.44 -11.21 21.58
N LYS A 463 13.65 -11.36 20.51
CA LYS A 463 13.98 -12.12 19.30
C LYS A 463 14.25 -13.60 19.56
N SER A 464 13.75 -14.18 20.65
CA SER A 464 13.94 -15.59 20.95
C SER A 464 13.13 -16.46 20.00
N CYS A 465 13.71 -17.60 19.63
CA CYS A 465 13.15 -18.56 18.67
C CYS A 465 13.22 -19.97 19.29
N LEU A 466 12.19 -20.34 20.03
CA LEU A 466 12.01 -21.66 20.62
C LEU A 466 11.22 -22.56 19.66
N THR A 467 11.91 -23.13 18.69
CA THR A 467 11.28 -23.94 17.63
C THR A 467 11.88 -25.35 17.57
N ALA A 468 11.13 -26.27 16.96
CA ALA A 468 11.65 -27.59 16.66
C ALA A 468 12.94 -27.53 15.82
N CYS A 469 13.08 -26.56 14.91
CA CYS A 469 14.31 -26.33 14.14
C CYS A 469 15.55 -26.14 15.02
N HIS A 470 15.37 -25.55 16.20
CA HIS A 470 16.43 -25.31 17.19
C HIS A 470 16.36 -26.29 18.36
N VAL A 471 15.75 -27.47 18.14
CA VAL A 471 15.54 -28.52 19.13
C VAL A 471 15.01 -27.99 20.46
N THR A 472 14.18 -26.93 20.40
CA THR A 472 13.58 -26.27 21.56
C THR A 472 14.63 -25.78 22.57
N GLN A 473 15.82 -25.36 22.11
CA GLN A 473 16.87 -24.86 22.98
C GLN A 473 16.62 -23.41 23.41
N PRO A 474 16.74 -23.10 24.72
CA PRO A 474 16.68 -21.73 25.20
C PRO A 474 17.90 -20.93 24.76
N GLY A 475 17.72 -19.61 24.62
CA GLY A 475 18.81 -18.68 24.29
C GLY A 475 19.15 -18.54 22.80
N ILE A 476 18.45 -19.28 21.93
CA ILE A 476 18.49 -19.06 20.49
C ILE A 476 17.69 -17.81 20.15
N THR A 477 18.37 -16.78 19.62
CA THR A 477 17.74 -15.52 19.22
C THR A 477 18.09 -15.17 17.78
N TRP A 478 17.13 -14.61 17.04
CA TRP A 478 17.34 -14.16 15.67
C TRP A 478 18.42 -13.08 15.59
N GLY A 479 19.40 -13.30 14.71
CA GLY A 479 20.57 -12.42 14.55
C GLY A 479 21.79 -12.80 15.40
N LYS A 480 21.75 -13.90 16.17
CA LYS A 480 22.95 -14.50 16.76
C LYS A 480 23.43 -15.69 15.94
N LYS A 481 24.74 -15.96 15.97
CA LYS A 481 25.36 -17.14 15.34
C LYS A 481 24.84 -18.42 16.01
N LEU A 482 24.34 -19.36 15.20
CA LEU A 482 24.06 -20.72 15.66
C LEU A 482 25.38 -21.48 15.80
N LYS A 483 25.43 -22.40 16.75
CA LYS A 483 26.53 -23.36 16.94
C LYS A 483 26.01 -24.76 16.61
N CYS A 484 26.89 -25.73 16.39
CA CYS A 484 26.47 -27.12 16.16
C CYS A 484 25.56 -27.62 17.29
N ASN A 485 25.89 -27.27 18.54
CA ASN A 485 25.06 -27.63 19.68
C ASN A 485 23.66 -26.98 19.67
N SER A 486 23.45 -25.87 18.94
CA SER A 486 22.14 -25.22 18.76
C SER A 486 21.13 -26.09 17.99
N CYS A 487 21.63 -27.05 17.22
CA CYS A 487 20.80 -27.99 16.44
C CYS A 487 21.03 -29.45 16.87
N HIS A 488 22.11 -29.71 17.61
CA HIS A 488 22.51 -31.03 18.06
C HIS A 488 22.63 -31.05 19.58
N ALA A 489 21.51 -31.30 20.27
CA ALA A 489 21.49 -31.40 21.71
C ALA A 489 22.32 -32.62 22.19
N ASN A 490 23.35 -32.35 23.01
CA ASN A 490 24.25 -33.35 23.61
C ASN A 490 24.92 -34.28 22.58
N GLN A 491 25.61 -33.69 21.58
CA GLN A 491 26.62 -34.40 20.80
C GLN A 491 27.98 -34.34 21.48
#